data_AF-A0A4R2PK43-F1
#
_entry.id   AF-A0A4R2PK43-F1
#
_cell.length_a   1.000
_cell.length_b   1.000
_cell.length_c   1.000
_cell.angle_alpha   90.00
_cell.angle_beta   90.00
_cell.angle_gamma   90.00
#
_symmetry.space_group_name_H-M   'P 1'
#
loop_
_entity.id
_entity.type
_entity.pdbx_description
1 polymer ?
#
loop_
_entity_poly.entity_id
_entity_poly.type
_entity_poly.pdbx_seq_one_letter_code
_entity_poly.pdbx_strand_id
1 'polypeptide(L)'
;MSTGDAQVAAEAVADAKRLLDQAAGEEEQLELLAPLTAEEMVAAREELGPAAGRLAVLRRAREKRGRGRPAGSRNRRTDDFARYLLGFGQHPAISLMQIQATQPELLIEASRQEKVQSFGKDGRPNVVVEQLSYAEAQSLRIRCAEALLPYLESKKPVAVDVSFAGVADLLIEGVTHSRDELNGMIEGDYLPVAPEAAADAPETPE
;
A
#
# COMPACT_ATOMS: atom_id res chain seq x y z
N MET A 1 17.28 24.02 31.86
CA MET A 1 17.77 22.73 32.38
C MET A 1 16.70 21.70 32.08
N SER A 2 16.89 20.79 31.13
CA SER A 2 15.89 19.74 30.84
C SER A 2 15.83 18.77 32.02
N THR A 3 14.63 18.42 32.46
CA THR A 3 14.38 17.40 33.48
C THR A 3 14.96 16.04 33.05
N GLY A 4 15.49 15.26 33.99
CA GLY A 4 16.16 13.98 33.70
C GLY A 4 15.32 13.01 32.87
N ASP A 5 13.99 13.03 33.05
CA ASP A 5 13.06 12.20 32.29
C ASP A 5 13.07 12.51 30.78
N ALA A 6 13.26 13.78 30.41
CA ALA A 6 13.36 14.18 29.01
C ALA A 6 14.68 13.69 28.37
N GLN A 7 15.74 13.58 29.16
CA GLN A 7 17.03 13.04 28.70
C GLN A 7 16.96 11.52 28.52
N VAL A 8 16.36 10.80 29.47
CA VAL A 8 16.15 9.34 29.37
C VAL A 8 15.27 8.98 28.18
N ALA A 9 14.20 9.75 27.93
CA ALA A 9 13.35 9.53 26.76
C ALA A 9 14.09 9.81 25.44
N ALA A 10 14.92 10.86 25.38
CA ALA A 10 15.72 11.18 24.20
C ALA A 10 16.79 10.11 23.91
N GLU A 11 17.44 9.58 24.96
CA GLU A 11 18.40 8.48 24.85
C GLU A 11 17.73 7.19 24.35
N ALA A 12 16.56 6.83 24.90
CA ALA A 12 15.81 5.66 24.44
C ALA A 12 15.40 5.76 22.95
N VAL A 13 15.00 6.95 22.49
CA VAL A 13 14.67 7.19 21.07
C VAL A 13 15.92 7.14 20.19
N ALA A 14 17.05 7.67 20.65
CA ALA A 14 18.32 7.59 19.93
C ALA A 14 18.82 6.15 19.81
N ASP A 15 18.66 5.34 20.86
CA ASP A 15 19.02 3.92 20.87
C ASP A 15 18.14 3.11 19.92
N ALA A 16 16.83 3.33 19.96
CA ALA A 16 15.90 2.71 19.03
C ALA A 16 16.23 3.07 17.57
N LYS A 17 16.62 4.32 17.30
CA LYS A 17 17.03 4.76 15.97
C LYS A 17 18.31 4.06 15.51
N ARG A 18 19.31 3.93 16.38
CA ARG A 18 20.56 3.21 16.08
C ARG A 18 20.31 1.73 15.75
N LEU A 19 19.43 1.06 16.51
CA LEU A 19 19.06 -0.32 16.24
C LEU A 19 18.32 -0.48 14.91
N LEU A 20 17.46 0.48 14.56
CA LEU A 20 16.73 0.48 13.29
C LEU A 20 17.67 0.70 12.09
N ASP A 21 18.63 1.61 12.22
CA ASP A 21 19.63 1.88 11.19
C ASP A 21 20.56 0.67 10.98
N GLN A 22 20.92 -0.05 12.05
CA GLN A 22 21.67 -1.31 11.97
C GLN A 22 20.87 -2.40 11.26
N ALA A 23 19.59 -2.58 11.63
CA ALA A 23 18.72 -3.57 10.99
C ALA A 23 18.50 -3.27 9.49
N ALA A 24 18.37 -1.99 9.12
CA ALA A 24 18.27 -1.58 7.72
C ALA A 24 19.53 -1.93 6.93
N GLY A 25 20.72 -1.72 7.51
CA GLY A 25 21.99 -2.12 6.89
C GLY A 25 22.14 -3.64 6.73
N GLU A 26 21.65 -4.43 7.69
CA GLU A 26 21.63 -5.90 7.58
C GLU A 26 20.68 -6.38 6.48
N GLU A 27 19.48 -5.79 6.36
CA GLU A 27 18.53 -6.10 5.29
C GLU A 27 19.16 -5.83 3.89
N GLU A 28 19.85 -4.70 3.72
CA GLU A 28 20.54 -4.36 2.46
C GLU A 28 21.65 -5.37 2.11
N GLN A 29 22.38 -5.88 3.11
CA GLN A 29 23.41 -6.90 2.89
C GLN A 29 22.80 -8.26 2.51
N LEU A 30 21.68 -8.64 3.12
CA LEU A 30 21.00 -9.90 2.81
C LEU A 30 20.39 -9.87 1.40
N GLU A 31 19.90 -8.72 0.93
CA GLU A 31 19.40 -8.58 -0.44
C GLU A 31 20.51 -8.76 -1.50
N LEU A 32 21.75 -8.33 -1.22
CA LEU A 32 22.91 -8.55 -2.10
C LEU A 32 23.30 -10.03 -2.22
N LEU A 33 22.97 -10.84 -1.21
CA LEU A 33 23.23 -12.27 -1.14
C LEU A 33 22.05 -13.12 -1.65
N ALA A 34 20.92 -12.50 -1.99
CA ALA A 34 19.76 -13.21 -2.50
C ALA A 34 20.08 -13.91 -3.84
N PRO A 35 19.65 -15.17 -4.02
CA PRO A 35 19.82 -15.87 -5.29
C PRO A 35 19.04 -15.16 -6.40
N LEU A 36 19.62 -15.12 -7.60
CA LEU A 36 18.94 -14.65 -8.81
C LEU A 36 17.95 -15.71 -9.28
N THR A 37 16.82 -15.27 -9.80
CA THR A 37 15.82 -16.18 -10.38
C THR A 37 16.24 -16.61 -11.79
N ALA A 38 15.67 -17.73 -12.26
CA ALA A 38 15.93 -18.21 -13.62
C ALA A 38 15.45 -17.22 -14.68
N GLU A 39 14.35 -16.51 -14.44
CA GLU A 39 13.78 -15.51 -15.33
C GLU A 39 14.69 -14.28 -15.47
N GLU A 40 15.24 -13.78 -14.36
CA GLU A 40 16.22 -12.68 -14.35
C GLU A 40 17.47 -13.03 -15.18
N MET A 41 17.92 -14.28 -15.09
CA MET A 41 19.07 -14.78 -15.83
C MET A 41 18.81 -14.93 -17.32
N VAL A 42 17.60 -15.35 -17.71
CA VAL A 42 17.21 -15.47 -19.12
C VAL A 42 17.07 -14.08 -19.75
N ALA A 43 16.39 -13.15 -19.08
CA ALA A 43 16.26 -11.77 -19.57
C ALA A 43 17.62 -11.06 -19.73
N ALA A 44 18.57 -11.29 -18.82
CA ALA A 44 19.92 -10.76 -18.94
C ALA A 44 20.71 -11.40 -20.10
N ARG A 45 20.44 -12.66 -20.43
CA ARG A 45 21.09 -13.37 -21.54
C ARG A 45 20.53 -12.96 -22.90
N GLU A 46 19.23 -12.72 -22.99
CA GLU A 46 18.59 -12.21 -24.21
C GLU A 46 19.13 -10.82 -24.58
N GLU A 47 19.36 -9.97 -23.57
CA GLU A 47 19.92 -8.63 -23.78
C GLU A 47 21.41 -8.64 -24.17
N LEU A 48 22.23 -9.48 -23.54
CA LEU A 48 23.67 -9.56 -23.83
C LEU A 48 23.99 -10.43 -25.06
N GLY A 49 23.00 -11.20 -25.54
CA GLY A 49 23.12 -12.11 -26.66
C GLY A 49 23.70 -13.50 -26.31
N PRO A 50 23.62 -14.46 -27.26
CA PRO A 50 23.93 -15.87 -27.02
C PRO A 50 25.40 -16.16 -26.72
N ALA A 51 26.30 -15.25 -27.11
CA ALA A 51 27.75 -15.34 -26.87
C ALA A 51 28.19 -14.80 -25.50
N ALA A 52 27.27 -14.26 -24.69
CA ALA A 52 27.61 -13.70 -23.39
C ALA A 52 28.11 -14.75 -22.39
N GLY A 53 29.25 -14.48 -21.75
CA GLY A 53 29.79 -15.33 -20.70
C GLY A 53 28.91 -15.34 -19.44
N ARG A 54 28.91 -16.47 -18.70
CA ARG A 54 28.07 -16.67 -17.50
C ARG A 54 28.21 -15.56 -16.45
N LEU A 55 29.41 -15.03 -16.26
CA LEU A 55 29.66 -13.92 -15.30
C LEU A 55 29.09 -12.58 -15.77
N ALA A 56 29.06 -12.34 -17.09
CA ALA A 56 28.46 -11.12 -17.65
C ALA A 56 26.95 -11.13 -17.48
N VAL A 57 26.30 -12.28 -17.70
CA VAL A 57 24.85 -12.47 -17.46
C VAL A 57 24.50 -12.25 -15.99
N LEU A 58 25.29 -12.81 -15.05
CA LEU A 58 25.07 -12.61 -13.61
C LEU A 58 25.21 -11.15 -13.19
N ARG A 59 26.23 -10.45 -13.73
CA ARG A 59 26.45 -9.04 -13.42
C ARG A 59 25.29 -8.18 -13.96
N ARG A 60 24.88 -8.41 -15.20
CA ARG A 60 23.77 -7.69 -15.83
C ARG A 60 22.42 -7.95 -15.15
N ALA A 61 22.17 -9.18 -14.74
CA ALA A 61 20.97 -9.55 -13.97
C ALA A 61 20.92 -8.81 -12.63
N ARG A 62 22.07 -8.69 -11.93
CA ARG A 62 22.15 -7.91 -10.66
C ARG A 62 22.02 -6.41 -10.86
N GLU A 63 22.61 -5.87 -11.92
CA GLU A 63 22.50 -4.44 -12.26
C GLU A 63 21.04 -4.07 -12.61
N LYS A 64 20.35 -4.90 -13.39
CA LYS A 64 18.94 -4.69 -13.77
C LYS A 64 17.97 -4.83 -12.60
N ARG A 65 18.27 -5.69 -11.63
CA ARG A 65 17.46 -5.82 -10.42
C ARG A 65 17.41 -4.52 -9.61
N GLY A 66 18.38 -3.62 -9.81
CA GLY A 66 18.46 -2.34 -9.13
C GLY A 66 18.76 -2.50 -7.64
N ARG A 67 19.28 -1.43 -7.03
CA ARG A 67 19.32 -1.31 -5.57
C ARG A 67 17.93 -0.92 -5.11
N GLY A 68 17.09 -1.90 -4.83
CA GLY A 68 15.76 -1.64 -4.31
C GLY A 68 14.82 -2.84 -4.39
N ARG A 69 13.85 -2.81 -3.50
CA ARG A 69 12.74 -3.73 -3.43
C ARG A 69 12.04 -3.82 -4.80
N PRO A 70 11.74 -5.02 -5.35
CA PRO A 70 11.16 -5.16 -6.68
C PRO A 70 9.91 -4.30 -6.86
N ALA A 71 9.76 -3.66 -8.02
CA ALA A 71 8.59 -2.84 -8.33
C ALA A 71 7.30 -3.65 -8.12
N GLY A 72 6.32 -3.10 -7.39
CA GLY A 72 5.07 -3.78 -7.04
C GLY A 72 5.14 -4.78 -5.88
N SER A 73 6.28 -4.93 -5.22
CA SER A 73 6.34 -5.69 -3.98
C SER A 73 5.55 -4.97 -2.90
N ARG A 74 4.49 -5.63 -2.40
CA ARG A 74 3.62 -5.09 -1.35
C ARG A 74 4.42 -4.70 -0.12
N ASN A 75 3.95 -3.66 0.58
CA ASN A 75 4.58 -3.22 1.81
C ASN A 75 4.50 -4.30 2.90
N ARG A 76 5.53 -5.16 2.96
CA ARG A 76 5.61 -6.32 3.84
C ARG A 76 5.28 -5.96 5.30
N ARG A 77 5.71 -4.78 5.76
CA ARG A 77 5.37 -4.25 7.08
C ARG A 77 3.87 -4.02 7.29
N THR A 78 3.17 -3.49 6.29
CA THR A 78 1.71 -3.25 6.34
C THR A 78 0.93 -4.55 6.26
N ASP A 79 1.34 -5.48 5.39
CA ASP A 79 0.71 -6.79 5.26
C ASP A 79 0.94 -7.67 6.49
N ASP A 80 2.15 -7.67 7.05
CA ASP A 80 2.48 -8.42 8.26
C ASP A 80 1.70 -7.88 9.47
N PHE A 81 1.51 -6.55 9.56
CA PHE A 81 0.65 -5.94 10.58
C PHE A 81 -0.83 -6.29 10.39
N ALA A 82 -1.34 -6.25 9.16
CA ALA A 82 -2.71 -6.68 8.87
C ALA A 82 -2.92 -8.16 9.22
N ARG A 83 -1.98 -9.04 8.88
CA ARG A 83 -2.02 -10.46 9.26
C ARG A 83 -1.91 -10.67 10.77
N TYR A 84 -1.07 -9.89 11.44
CA TYR A 84 -0.95 -9.92 12.91
C TYR A 84 -2.28 -9.55 13.57
N LEU A 85 -2.92 -8.45 13.16
CA LEU A 85 -4.23 -8.03 13.69
C LEU A 85 -5.34 -9.07 13.43
N LEU A 86 -5.37 -9.64 12.22
CA LEU A 86 -6.31 -10.71 11.87
C LEU A 86 -6.04 -12.02 12.64
N GLY A 87 -4.85 -12.18 13.24
CA GLY A 87 -4.54 -13.31 14.13
C GLY A 87 -5.27 -13.25 15.47
N PHE A 88 -5.71 -12.06 15.92
CA PHE A 88 -6.39 -11.89 17.21
C PHE A 88 -7.92 -11.81 17.08
N GLY A 89 -8.47 -11.59 15.89
CA GLY A 89 -9.88 -11.23 15.74
C GLY A 89 -10.54 -11.70 14.45
N GLN A 90 -11.86 -11.52 14.39
CA GLN A 90 -12.61 -11.80 13.16
C GLN A 90 -12.29 -10.75 12.09
N HIS A 91 -12.34 -11.18 10.83
CA HIS A 91 -12.16 -10.27 9.71
C HIS A 91 -13.23 -9.16 9.75
N PRO A 92 -12.87 -7.87 9.62
CA PRO A 92 -13.82 -6.77 9.77
C PRO A 92 -15.06 -6.87 8.88
N ALA A 93 -14.92 -7.37 7.66
CA ALA A 93 -16.05 -7.58 6.76
C ALA A 93 -17.08 -8.59 7.31
N ILE A 94 -16.65 -9.58 8.08
CA ILE A 94 -17.55 -10.55 8.74
C ILE A 94 -18.35 -9.82 9.82
N SER A 95 -17.70 -9.00 10.64
CA SER A 95 -18.37 -8.20 11.66
C SER A 95 -19.39 -7.24 11.06
N LEU A 96 -19.03 -6.55 9.96
CA LEU A 96 -19.96 -5.68 9.25
C LEU A 96 -21.18 -6.45 8.71
N MET A 97 -20.97 -7.66 8.19
CA MET A 97 -22.06 -8.49 7.67
C MET A 97 -22.96 -9.00 8.79
N GLN A 98 -22.39 -9.38 9.94
CA GLN A 98 -23.15 -9.75 11.14
C GLN A 98 -24.02 -8.58 11.61
N ILE A 99 -23.46 -7.37 11.72
CA ILE A 99 -24.21 -6.18 12.14
C ILE A 99 -25.34 -5.85 11.14
N GLN A 100 -25.05 -5.93 9.84
CA GLN A 100 -26.04 -5.67 8.79
C GLN A 100 -27.20 -6.68 8.82
N ALA A 101 -26.90 -7.96 9.05
CA ALA A 101 -27.88 -9.04 9.15
C ALA A 101 -28.69 -9.00 10.45
N THR A 102 -28.16 -8.39 11.51
CA THR A 102 -28.84 -8.30 12.80
C THR A 102 -30.03 -7.35 12.72
N GLN A 103 -31.15 -7.74 13.35
CA GLN A 103 -32.34 -6.90 13.46
C GLN A 103 -32.06 -5.67 14.34
N PRO A 104 -32.64 -4.50 14.02
CA PRO A 104 -32.37 -3.27 14.75
C PRO A 104 -32.76 -3.35 16.23
N GLU A 105 -33.80 -4.13 16.58
CA GLU A 105 -34.24 -4.35 17.96
C GLU A 105 -33.15 -5.03 18.81
N LEU A 106 -32.46 -6.03 18.25
CA LEU A 106 -31.37 -6.74 18.93
C LEU A 106 -30.13 -5.84 19.09
N LEU A 107 -29.87 -4.95 18.12
CA LEU A 107 -28.78 -3.97 18.24
C LEU A 107 -29.05 -2.96 19.35
N ILE A 108 -30.30 -2.51 19.51
CA ILE A 108 -30.69 -1.63 20.61
C ILE A 108 -30.49 -2.34 21.95
N GLU A 109 -30.94 -3.58 22.07
CA GLU A 109 -30.78 -4.35 23.30
C GLU A 109 -29.30 -4.58 23.64
N ALA A 110 -28.50 -5.00 22.66
CA ALA A 110 -27.06 -5.20 22.82
C ALA A 110 -26.29 -3.91 23.16
N SER A 111 -26.84 -2.74 22.79
CA SER A 111 -26.22 -1.44 23.06
C SER A 111 -26.48 -0.88 24.45
N ARG A 112 -27.29 -1.55 25.28
CA ARG A 112 -27.62 -1.07 26.62
C ARG A 112 -26.38 -1.03 27.50
N GLN A 113 -26.02 0.17 27.94
CA GLN A 113 -24.89 0.40 28.83
C GLN A 113 -25.28 1.35 29.96
N GLU A 114 -24.92 0.97 31.19
CA GLU A 114 -25.05 1.84 32.35
C GLU A 114 -23.90 2.84 32.37
N LYS A 115 -24.24 4.13 32.39
CA LYS A 115 -23.27 5.21 32.38
C LYS A 115 -23.53 6.16 33.53
N VAL A 116 -22.49 6.42 34.32
CA VAL A 116 -22.55 7.45 35.35
C VAL A 116 -22.49 8.81 34.67
N GLN A 117 -23.60 9.54 34.68
CA GLN A 117 -23.70 10.82 33.98
C GLN A 117 -23.23 11.98 34.86
N SER A 118 -23.48 11.88 36.17
CA SER A 118 -23.06 12.89 37.15
C SER A 118 -23.00 12.28 38.54
N PHE A 119 -22.33 12.96 39.46
CA PHE A 119 -22.39 12.65 40.89
C PHE A 119 -23.26 13.70 41.57
N GLY A 120 -24.22 13.25 42.38
CA GLY A 120 -25.01 14.13 43.23
C GLY A 120 -24.14 14.83 44.27
N LYS A 121 -24.66 15.91 44.88
CA LYS A 121 -23.99 16.60 45.99
C LYS A 121 -23.72 15.69 47.20
N ASP A 122 -24.50 14.61 47.33
CA ASP A 122 -24.37 13.59 48.36
C ASP A 122 -23.34 12.49 48.01
N GLY A 123 -22.56 12.66 46.93
CA GLY A 123 -21.53 11.72 46.48
C GLY A 123 -22.07 10.45 45.80
N ARG A 124 -23.40 10.32 45.62
CA ARG A 124 -24.00 9.17 44.93
C ARG A 124 -23.93 9.34 43.40
N PRO A 125 -23.51 8.31 42.66
CA PRO A 125 -23.52 8.34 41.20
C PRO A 125 -24.96 8.32 40.67
N ASN A 126 -25.28 9.23 39.76
CA ASN A 126 -26.49 9.19 38.95
C ASN A 126 -26.21 8.36 37.70
N VAL A 127 -26.74 7.13 37.69
CA VAL A 127 -26.55 6.16 36.61
C VAL A 127 -27.74 6.26 35.65
N VAL A 128 -27.46 6.50 34.37
CA VAL A 128 -28.45 6.51 33.29
C VAL A 128 -28.12 5.35 32.35
N VAL A 129 -29.15 4.66 31.87
CA VAL A 129 -29.00 3.63 30.84
C VAL A 129 -29.00 4.31 29.48
N GLU A 130 -27.86 4.23 28.79
CA GLU A 130 -27.71 4.66 27.40
C GLU A 130 -28.02 3.46 26.50
N GLN A 131 -28.80 3.67 25.45
CA GLN A 131 -29.10 2.66 24.42
C GLN A 131 -29.30 3.37 23.08
N LEU A 132 -29.02 2.68 21.98
CA LEU A 132 -29.30 3.18 20.64
C LEU A 132 -30.80 3.40 20.46
N SER A 133 -31.15 4.45 19.75
CA SER A 133 -32.48 4.61 19.17
C SER A 133 -32.64 3.72 17.94
N TYR A 134 -33.90 3.47 17.54
CA TYR A 134 -34.20 2.71 16.32
C TYR A 134 -33.60 3.35 15.06
N ALA A 135 -33.66 4.68 14.96
CA ALA A 135 -33.07 5.41 13.85
C ALA A 135 -31.54 5.22 13.79
N GLU A 136 -30.86 5.25 14.94
CA GLU A 136 -29.42 5.03 15.01
C GLU A 136 -29.04 3.59 14.65
N ALA A 137 -29.78 2.60 15.16
CA ALA A 137 -29.57 1.19 14.83
C ALA A 137 -29.76 0.94 13.32
N GLN A 138 -30.80 1.50 12.72
CA GLN A 138 -31.03 1.39 11.28
C GLN A 138 -29.95 2.13 10.47
N SER A 139 -29.48 3.29 10.92
CA SER A 139 -28.39 4.02 10.28
C SER A 139 -27.07 3.23 10.29
N LEU A 140 -26.82 2.47 11.37
CA LEU A 140 -25.63 1.63 11.49
C LEU A 140 -25.68 0.51 10.46
N ARG A 141 -26.84 -0.14 10.29
CA ARG A 141 -27.04 -1.18 9.27
C ARG A 141 -26.86 -0.66 7.85
N ILE A 142 -27.37 0.53 7.54
CA ILE A 142 -27.19 1.18 6.22
C ILE A 142 -25.71 1.41 5.95
N ARG A 143 -24.96 1.99 6.90
CA ARG A 143 -23.52 2.21 6.77
C ARG A 143 -22.74 0.90 6.55
N CYS A 144 -23.10 -0.16 7.26
CA CYS A 144 -22.50 -1.47 7.04
C CYS A 144 -22.81 -2.01 5.64
N ALA A 145 -24.03 -1.84 5.14
CA ALA A 145 -24.40 -2.25 3.79
C ALA A 145 -23.63 -1.45 2.72
N GLU A 146 -23.55 -0.13 2.85
CA GLU A 146 -22.79 0.75 1.95
C GLU A 146 -21.31 0.38 1.90
N ALA A 147 -20.71 0.06 3.05
CA ALA A 147 -19.31 -0.37 3.12
C ALA A 147 -19.07 -1.74 2.45
N LEU A 148 -20.07 -2.63 2.46
CA LEU A 148 -19.97 -3.97 1.88
C LEU A 148 -20.33 -4.02 0.38
N LEU A 149 -21.19 -3.12 -0.10
CA LEU A 149 -21.67 -3.08 -1.48
C LEU A 149 -20.55 -3.18 -2.54
N PRO A 150 -19.41 -2.44 -2.44
CA PRO A 150 -18.34 -2.53 -3.43
C PRO A 150 -17.69 -3.91 -3.54
N TYR A 151 -17.78 -4.72 -2.49
CA TYR A 151 -17.17 -6.05 -2.44
C TYR A 151 -18.13 -7.17 -2.85
N LEU A 152 -19.45 -6.92 -2.78
CA LEU A 152 -20.49 -7.87 -3.11
C LEU A 152 -21.00 -7.70 -4.55
N GLU A 153 -21.30 -6.46 -4.97
CA GLU A 153 -22.00 -6.17 -6.22
C GLU A 153 -21.08 -5.64 -7.33
N SER A 154 -19.88 -5.15 -6.98
CA SER A 154 -18.92 -4.63 -7.96
C SER A 154 -17.76 -5.60 -8.19
N LYS A 155 -17.04 -5.41 -9.30
CA LYS A 155 -15.68 -5.93 -9.42
C LYS A 155 -14.88 -5.31 -8.27
N LYS A 156 -14.36 -6.16 -7.38
CA LYS A 156 -13.57 -5.77 -6.20
C LYS A 156 -12.78 -4.49 -6.49
N PRO A 157 -12.90 -3.42 -5.68
CA PRO A 157 -12.17 -2.19 -5.93
C PRO A 157 -10.70 -2.54 -6.13
N VAL A 158 -10.16 -2.18 -7.30
CA VAL A 158 -8.77 -2.48 -7.65
C VAL A 158 -7.93 -1.73 -6.63
N ALA A 159 -7.21 -2.47 -5.79
CA ALA A 159 -6.23 -1.87 -4.90
C ALA A 159 -5.12 -1.29 -5.79
N VAL A 160 -5.19 0.01 -6.06
CA VAL A 160 -4.17 0.72 -6.83
C VAL A 160 -3.01 1.00 -5.88
N ASP A 161 -2.05 0.09 -5.86
CA ASP A 161 -0.77 0.31 -5.19
C ASP A 161 0.11 1.12 -6.14
N VAL A 162 0.08 2.45 -6.03
CA VAL A 162 0.83 3.36 -6.90
C VAL A 162 2.30 3.34 -6.47
N SER A 163 3.07 2.34 -6.88
CA SER A 163 4.52 2.34 -6.78
C SER A 163 5.13 3.01 -8.01
N PHE A 164 4.85 4.30 -8.23
CA PHE A 164 5.50 5.07 -9.29
C PHE A 164 6.32 6.20 -8.68
N ALA A 165 7.64 6.10 -8.81
CA ALA A 165 8.55 7.22 -8.59
C ALA A 165 8.80 7.88 -9.96
N GLY A 166 7.91 8.79 -10.32
CA GLY A 166 8.00 9.65 -11.49
C GLY A 166 6.87 10.68 -11.43
N VAL A 167 7.01 11.77 -12.18
CA VAL A 167 5.95 12.79 -12.27
C VAL A 167 4.79 12.16 -13.05
N ALA A 168 3.77 11.70 -12.33
CA ALA A 168 2.54 11.21 -12.93
C ALA A 168 1.63 12.41 -13.16
N ASP A 169 1.38 12.75 -14.42
CA ASP A 169 0.37 13.74 -14.78
C ASP A 169 -1.00 13.05 -14.84
N LEU A 170 -1.91 13.46 -13.96
CA LEU A 170 -3.25 12.89 -13.89
C LEU A 170 -4.14 13.58 -14.93
N LEU A 171 -4.40 12.88 -16.02
CA LEU A 171 -5.28 13.35 -17.10
C LEU A 171 -6.74 12.97 -16.78
N ILE A 172 -7.58 13.98 -16.51
CA ILE A 172 -9.02 13.82 -16.28
C ILE A 172 -9.78 14.60 -17.37
N GLU A 173 -10.53 13.87 -18.20
CA GLU A 173 -11.35 14.43 -19.27
C GLU A 173 -12.35 15.46 -18.73
N GLY A 174 -12.22 16.70 -19.20
CA GLY A 174 -13.09 17.82 -18.82
C GLY A 174 -12.64 18.61 -17.58
N VAL A 175 -11.54 18.23 -16.92
CA VAL A 175 -10.98 18.98 -15.78
C VAL A 175 -9.57 19.49 -16.08
N THR A 176 -8.66 18.62 -16.54
CA THR A 176 -7.28 19.03 -16.85
C THR A 176 -7.04 19.18 -18.36
N HIS A 177 -7.77 18.44 -19.20
CA HIS A 177 -7.59 18.42 -20.65
C HIS A 177 -8.94 18.30 -21.36
N SER A 178 -9.06 18.92 -22.54
CA SER A 178 -10.19 18.73 -23.43
C SER A 178 -10.11 17.38 -24.17
N ARG A 179 -11.23 16.92 -24.72
CA ARG A 179 -11.33 15.62 -25.40
C ARG A 179 -10.40 15.52 -26.62
N ASP A 180 -10.15 16.64 -27.29
CA ASP A 180 -9.26 16.71 -28.45
C ASP A 180 -7.78 16.68 -28.04
N GLU A 181 -7.43 17.31 -26.90
CA GLU A 181 -6.07 17.25 -26.33
C GLU A 181 -5.73 15.86 -25.80
N LEU A 182 -6.69 15.16 -25.21
CA LEU A 182 -6.52 13.77 -24.78
C LEU A 182 -6.23 12.83 -25.95
N ASN A 183 -6.94 12.98 -27.07
CA ASN A 183 -6.68 12.16 -28.25
C ASN A 183 -5.28 12.39 -28.81
N GLY A 184 -4.81 13.65 -28.83
CA GLY A 184 -3.45 13.99 -29.27
C GLY A 184 -2.35 13.45 -28.34
N MET A 185 -2.60 13.42 -27.02
CA MET A 185 -1.66 12.85 -26.05
C MET A 185 -1.60 11.32 -26.12
N ILE A 186 -2.74 10.65 -26.32
CA ILE A 186 -2.82 9.19 -26.46
C ILE A 186 -2.14 8.70 -27.75
N GLU A 187 -2.25 9.45 -28.85
CA GLU A 187 -1.60 9.09 -30.13
C GLU A 187 -0.09 9.35 -30.14
N GLY A 188 0.41 10.31 -29.35
CA GLY A 188 1.84 10.67 -29.32
C GLY A 188 2.78 9.62 -28.71
N ASP A 189 2.27 8.78 -27.80
CA ASP A 189 3.09 7.80 -27.05
C ASP A 189 3.39 6.49 -27.82
N TYR A 190 2.87 6.32 -29.04
CA TYR A 190 3.05 5.11 -29.86
C TYR A 190 3.94 5.29 -31.10
N LEU A 191 4.81 6.32 -31.15
CA LEU A 191 5.82 6.41 -32.20
C LEU A 191 6.94 5.37 -31.92
N PRO A 192 7.14 4.36 -32.79
CA PRO A 192 8.27 3.46 -32.65
C PRO A 192 9.55 4.29 -32.83
N VAL A 193 10.45 4.21 -31.84
CA VAL A 193 11.81 4.75 -31.96
C VAL A 193 12.44 4.08 -33.17
N ALA A 194 12.67 4.86 -34.23
CA ALA A 194 13.31 4.36 -35.43
C ALA A 194 14.67 3.76 -35.04
N PRO A 195 14.99 2.51 -35.46
CA PRO A 195 16.30 1.96 -35.23
C PRO A 195 17.32 2.84 -35.97
N GLU A 196 18.27 3.37 -35.21
CA GLU A 196 19.40 4.14 -35.71
C GLU A 196 20.18 3.26 -36.70
N ALA A 197 19.97 3.49 -37.99
CA ALA A 197 20.67 2.78 -39.05
C ALA A 197 22.11 3.27 -39.09
N ALA A 198 23.01 2.46 -38.55
CA ALA A 198 24.44 2.53 -38.84
C ALA A 198 24.69 2.30 -40.34
N ALA A 199 25.40 3.23 -40.99
CA ALA A 199 26.49 2.96 -41.94
C ALA A 199 26.85 4.24 -42.70
N ASP A 200 27.81 4.99 -42.16
CA ASP A 200 28.61 5.96 -42.90
C ASP A 200 29.64 5.15 -43.72
N ALA A 201 29.49 5.10 -45.04
CA ALA A 201 30.45 4.49 -45.95
C ALA A 201 31.06 5.61 -46.82
N PRO A 202 32.40 5.78 -46.86
CA PRO A 202 33.01 6.85 -47.64
C PRO A 202 33.04 6.51 -49.13
N GLU A 203 32.50 7.41 -49.96
CA GLU A 203 32.64 7.37 -51.42
C GLU A 203 34.09 7.66 -51.83
N THR A 204 34.73 6.74 -52.56
CA THR A 204 35.94 6.99 -53.35
C THR A 204 35.54 7.35 -54.79
N PRO A 205 35.97 8.50 -55.33
CA PRO A 205 35.82 8.80 -56.76
C PRO A 205 37.04 8.34 -57.57
N GLU A 206 36.78 7.75 -58.74
CA GLU A 206 37.73 7.57 -59.86
C GLU A 206 37.97 8.88 -60.62
#